data_AF-A0A519QSZ4-F1
#
_entry.id   AF-A0A519QSZ4-F1
#
_cell.length_a   1.000
_cell.length_b   1.000
_cell.length_c   1.000
_cell.angle_alpha   90.00
_cell.angle_beta   90.00
_cell.angle_gamma   90.00
#
_symmetry.space_group_name_H-M   'P 1'
#
loop_
_entity.id
_entity.type
_entity.pdbx_description
1 polymer ?
#
loop_
_entity_poly.entity_id
_entity_poly.type
_entity_poly.pdbx_seq_one_letter_code
_entity_poly.pdbx_strand_id
1 'polypeptide(L)'
;MMEMKKYLLLLAMSTSLIMFNSCSKKEDNLNEPIIGLGGVRYQKTPLDIALHEMYTKPYNIEVAYRWDAGLMGFTTTLIPADEARVLPVMNILKKGWIEPFETVVSKDFVKRYIPKQYVLIGSYAYISNGNIVLGSADQGL
;
A
#
# COMPACT_ATOMS: atom_id res chain seq x y z
N MET A 1 -37.83 -12.70 55.53
CA MET A 1 -37.39 -11.41 54.95
C MET A 1 -35.89 -11.13 55.07
N MET A 2 -35.19 -11.60 56.12
CA MET A 2 -33.76 -11.32 56.32
C MET A 2 -32.83 -12.16 55.42
N GLU A 3 -33.22 -13.39 55.09
CA GLU A 3 -32.43 -14.27 54.20
C GLU A 3 -32.44 -13.80 52.74
N MET A 4 -33.58 -13.38 52.18
CA MET A 4 -33.62 -12.80 50.82
C MET A 4 -32.83 -11.49 50.71
N LYS A 5 -32.75 -10.68 51.78
CA LYS A 5 -31.91 -9.48 51.82
C LYS A 5 -30.42 -9.80 51.75
N LYS A 6 -29.96 -10.91 52.35
CA LYS A 6 -28.56 -11.38 52.25
C LYS A 6 -28.21 -11.81 50.83
N TYR A 7 -29.10 -12.55 50.15
CA TYR A 7 -28.89 -12.92 48.74
C TYR A 7 -28.91 -11.72 47.80
N LEU A 8 -29.79 -10.74 48.07
CA LEU A 8 -29.82 -9.47 47.33
C LEU A 8 -28.54 -8.66 47.53
N LEU A 9 -28.00 -8.62 48.76
CA LEU A 9 -26.73 -7.97 49.09
C LEU A 9 -25.53 -8.68 48.43
N LEU A 10 -25.53 -10.02 48.40
CA LEU A 10 -24.49 -10.81 47.72
C LEU A 10 -24.52 -10.59 46.19
N LEU A 11 -25.72 -10.52 45.59
CA LEU A 11 -25.87 -10.24 44.16
C LEU A 11 -25.43 -8.82 43.79
N ALA A 12 -25.72 -7.83 44.65
CA ALA A 12 -25.27 -6.44 44.47
C ALA A 12 -23.74 -6.31 44.61
N MET A 13 -23.12 -7.08 45.51
CA MET A 13 -21.68 -7.08 45.70
C MET A 13 -20.95 -7.78 44.53
N SER A 14 -21.55 -8.84 43.98
CA SER A 14 -21.07 -9.53 42.78
C SER A 14 -21.12 -8.66 41.52
N THR A 15 -22.21 -7.92 41.31
CA THR A 15 -22.35 -7.01 40.15
C THR A 15 -21.42 -5.81 40.23
N SER A 16 -21.13 -5.30 41.44
CA SER A 16 -20.14 -4.24 41.65
C SER A 16 -18.72 -4.65 41.23
N LEU A 17 -18.33 -5.91 41.48
CA LEU A 17 -16.98 -6.41 41.14
C LEU A 17 -16.72 -6.50 39.62
N ILE A 18 -17.77 -6.68 38.83
CA ILE A 18 -17.67 -6.77 37.36
C ILE A 18 -17.45 -5.37 36.73
N MET A 19 -17.95 -4.32 37.37
CA MET A 19 -17.88 -2.93 36.86
C MET A 19 -16.48 -2.30 37.00
N PHE A 20 -15.56 -2.90 37.75
CA PHE A 20 -14.19 -2.39 37.88
C PHE A 20 -13.22 -2.88 36.79
N ASN A 21 -13.65 -3.79 35.90
CA ASN A 21 -12.86 -4.19 34.71
C ASN A 21 -13.15 -3.26 33.52
N SER A 22 -13.23 -1.95 33.76
CA SER A 22 -13.26 -0.97 32.67
C SER A 22 -11.95 -1.09 31.90
N CYS A 23 -12.07 -1.29 30.59
CA CYS A 23 -10.97 -1.49 29.67
C CYS A 23 -9.90 -0.40 29.89
N SER A 24 -8.70 -0.78 30.33
CA SER A 24 -7.57 0.13 30.38
C SER A 24 -7.35 0.65 28.96
N LYS A 25 -7.44 1.97 28.78
CA LYS A 25 -7.03 2.58 27.52
C LYS A 25 -5.59 2.12 27.27
N LYS A 26 -5.36 1.40 26.17
CA LYS A 26 -4.00 1.23 25.69
C LYS A 26 -3.50 2.65 25.41
N GLU A 27 -2.47 3.06 26.13
CA GLU A 27 -1.77 4.31 25.83
C GLU A 27 -1.28 4.18 24.38
N ASP A 28 -1.88 4.93 23.48
CA ASP A 28 -1.42 4.98 22.09
C ASP A 28 0.00 5.54 22.11
N ASN A 29 0.95 4.78 21.54
CA ASN A 29 2.34 5.21 21.50
C ASN A 29 2.49 6.34 20.47
N LEU A 30 2.34 7.59 20.93
CA LEU A 30 2.45 8.79 20.10
C LEU A 30 3.87 9.00 19.50
N ASN A 31 4.86 8.18 19.90
CA ASN A 31 6.19 8.16 19.28
C ASN A 31 6.29 7.18 18.10
N GLU A 32 5.26 6.35 17.84
CA GLU A 32 5.24 5.51 16.66
C GLU A 32 4.98 6.38 15.42
N PRO A 33 5.84 6.32 14.39
CA PRO A 33 5.63 7.10 13.19
C PRO A 33 4.31 6.68 12.55
N ILE A 34 3.43 7.65 12.32
CA ILE A 34 2.17 7.39 11.63
C ILE A 34 2.50 6.94 10.21
N ILE A 35 2.17 5.70 9.90
CA ILE A 35 2.35 5.12 8.56
C ILE A 35 1.70 6.05 7.52
N GLY A 36 2.50 6.54 6.58
CA GLY A 36 2.01 7.40 5.48
C GLY A 36 1.89 8.91 5.77
N LEU A 37 2.29 9.42 6.95
CA LEU A 37 2.25 10.88 7.24
C LEU A 37 3.61 11.52 7.56
N GLY A 38 4.69 10.74 7.62
CA GLY A 38 6.01 11.25 7.98
C GLY A 38 7.12 10.54 7.23
N GLY A 39 7.27 10.84 5.94
CA GLY A 39 8.44 10.53 5.10
C GLY A 39 9.20 9.28 5.52
N VAL A 40 8.53 8.12 5.51
CA VAL A 40 9.10 6.87 5.99
C VAL A 40 10.32 6.56 5.14
N ARG A 41 11.52 6.70 5.72
CA ARG A 41 12.77 6.34 5.06
C ARG A 41 12.91 4.82 5.14
N TYR A 42 12.42 4.14 4.12
CA TYR A 42 12.65 2.72 3.98
C TYR A 42 14.15 2.44 3.78
N GLN A 43 14.64 1.40 4.44
CA GLN A 43 15.95 0.86 4.09
C GLN A 43 15.87 0.27 2.68
N LYS A 44 16.91 0.54 1.86
CA LYS A 44 16.98 0.01 0.50
C LYS A 44 17.06 -1.52 0.54
N THR A 45 16.14 -2.16 -0.15
CA THR A 45 16.08 -3.61 -0.33
C THR A 45 16.79 -4.02 -1.63
N PRO A 46 17.10 -5.32 -1.82
CA PRO A 46 17.58 -5.83 -3.11
C PRO A 46 16.63 -5.53 -4.27
N LEU A 47 15.31 -5.52 -4.02
CA LEU A 47 14.30 -5.17 -5.01
C LEU A 47 14.43 -3.69 -5.43
N ASP A 48 14.60 -2.78 -4.48
CA ASP A 48 14.81 -1.34 -4.77
C ASP A 48 16.06 -1.13 -5.65
N ILE A 49 17.15 -1.85 -5.36
CA ILE A 49 18.40 -1.78 -6.14
C ILE A 49 18.17 -2.31 -7.56
N ALA A 50 17.49 -3.46 -7.71
CA ALA A 50 17.19 -4.03 -9.01
C ALA A 50 16.35 -3.08 -9.87
N LEU A 51 15.27 -2.52 -9.30
CA LEU A 51 14.42 -1.57 -10.01
C LEU A 51 15.19 -0.29 -10.39
N HIS A 52 16.05 0.22 -9.50
CA HIS A 52 16.86 1.39 -9.79
C HIS A 52 17.81 1.16 -10.97
N GLU A 53 18.53 0.04 -10.99
CA GLU A 53 19.47 -0.29 -12.06
C GLU A 53 18.76 -0.61 -13.39
N MET A 54 17.58 -1.25 -13.32
CA MET A 54 16.81 -1.62 -14.52
C MET A 54 16.04 -0.45 -15.15
N TYR A 55 15.53 0.48 -14.35
CA TYR A 55 14.56 1.51 -14.79
C TYR A 55 15.05 2.94 -14.54
N THR A 56 15.35 3.27 -13.28
CA THR A 56 15.60 4.65 -12.88
C THR A 56 16.90 5.19 -13.46
N LYS A 57 18.01 4.48 -13.26
CA LYS A 57 19.34 4.88 -13.74
C LYS A 57 19.42 5.00 -15.27
N PRO A 58 18.91 4.04 -16.08
CA PRO A 58 19.02 4.15 -17.54
C PRO A 58 18.02 5.09 -18.21
N TYR A 59 16.81 5.26 -17.66
CA TYR A 59 15.69 5.91 -18.36
C TYR A 59 14.95 7.00 -17.56
N ASN A 60 15.34 7.24 -16.31
CA ASN A 60 14.63 8.10 -15.36
C ASN A 60 13.15 7.69 -15.18
N ILE A 61 12.93 6.39 -15.01
CA ILE A 61 11.61 5.81 -14.73
C ILE A 61 11.54 5.39 -13.26
N GLU A 62 10.52 5.85 -12.56
CA GLU A 62 10.19 5.44 -11.20
C GLU A 62 9.24 4.24 -11.22
N VAL A 63 9.50 3.27 -10.34
CA VAL A 63 8.62 2.13 -10.10
C VAL A 63 8.13 2.20 -8.66
N ALA A 64 6.95 2.79 -8.47
CA ALA A 64 6.29 2.92 -7.18
C ALA A 64 5.51 1.64 -6.87
N TYR A 65 6.15 0.70 -6.17
CA TYR A 65 5.54 -0.56 -5.76
C TYR A 65 5.13 -0.59 -4.27
N ARG A 66 5.75 0.25 -3.45
CA ARG A 66 5.40 0.39 -2.03
C ARG A 66 4.07 1.13 -1.95
N TRP A 67 3.26 0.74 -0.96
CA TRP A 67 1.94 1.33 -0.78
C TRP A 67 2.03 2.83 -0.48
N ASP A 68 1.44 3.63 -1.37
CA ASP A 68 1.24 5.07 -1.19
C ASP A 68 -0.17 5.42 -1.68
N ALA A 69 -1.06 5.76 -0.74
CA ALA A 69 -2.43 6.12 -1.06
C ALA A 69 -2.52 7.45 -1.83
N GLY A 70 -1.53 8.33 -1.74
CA GLY A 70 -1.50 9.61 -2.48
C GLY A 70 -1.25 9.44 -3.97
N LEU A 71 -0.62 8.34 -4.39
CA LEU A 71 -0.44 7.96 -5.79
C LEU A 71 -1.65 7.21 -6.36
N MET A 72 -2.67 6.95 -5.53
CA MET A 72 -3.83 6.16 -5.90
C MET A 72 -5.10 7.01 -5.85
N GLY A 73 -6.03 6.74 -6.75
CA GLY A 73 -7.32 7.43 -6.75
C GLY A 73 -8.13 7.10 -5.47
N PHE A 74 -8.72 8.12 -4.85
CA PHE A 74 -9.52 7.97 -3.62
C PHE A 74 -10.90 7.32 -3.84
N THR A 75 -11.27 7.04 -5.09
CA THR A 75 -12.61 6.57 -5.47
C THR A 75 -12.74 5.06 -5.47
N THR A 76 -11.63 4.32 -5.34
CA THR A 76 -11.60 2.86 -5.45
C THR A 76 -10.84 2.24 -4.30
N THR A 77 -11.32 1.10 -3.79
CA THR A 77 -10.60 0.30 -2.80
C THR A 77 -9.56 -0.58 -3.50
N LEU A 78 -8.30 -0.38 -3.15
CA LEU A 78 -7.15 -1.07 -3.74
C LEU A 78 -6.35 -1.78 -2.64
N ILE A 79 -5.55 -2.77 -3.02
CA ILE A 79 -4.62 -3.45 -2.10
C ILE A 79 -3.17 -3.28 -2.56
N PRO A 80 -2.19 -3.34 -1.65
CA PRO A 80 -0.77 -3.27 -1.99
C PRO A 80 -0.35 -4.32 -3.01
N ALA A 81 0.61 -3.97 -3.85
CA ALA A 81 1.25 -4.93 -4.74
C ALA A 81 1.98 -6.01 -3.92
N ASP A 82 1.92 -7.24 -4.42
CA ASP A 82 2.69 -8.35 -3.88
C ASP A 82 4.16 -8.20 -4.32
N GLU A 83 5.05 -7.91 -3.36
CA GLU A 83 6.48 -7.66 -3.62
C GLU A 83 7.15 -8.81 -4.39
N ALA A 84 6.74 -10.06 -4.14
CA ALA A 84 7.30 -11.23 -4.84
C ALA A 84 6.98 -11.23 -6.35
N ARG A 85 5.92 -10.52 -6.75
CA ARG A 85 5.48 -10.39 -8.15
C ARG A 85 6.00 -9.14 -8.84
N VAL A 86 6.53 -8.16 -8.12
CA VAL A 86 7.04 -6.89 -8.68
C VAL A 86 8.13 -7.15 -9.72
N LEU A 87 9.22 -7.82 -9.33
CA LEU A 87 10.35 -8.04 -10.24
C LEU A 87 9.97 -8.86 -11.49
N PRO A 88 9.19 -9.96 -11.38
CA PRO A 88 8.66 -10.66 -12.56
C PRO A 88 7.87 -9.77 -13.52
N VAL A 89 6.92 -8.97 -13.01
CA VAL A 89 6.09 -8.06 -13.83
C VAL A 89 6.96 -7.00 -14.51
N MET A 90 7.89 -6.40 -13.76
CA MET A 90 8.80 -5.41 -14.31
C MET A 90 9.78 -6.01 -15.33
N ASN A 91 10.15 -7.29 -15.23
CA ASN A 91 10.94 -7.93 -16.27
C ASN A 91 10.13 -8.11 -17.58
N ILE A 92 8.85 -8.46 -17.47
CA ILE A 92 7.96 -8.58 -18.63
C ILE A 92 7.81 -7.23 -19.33
N LEU A 93 7.55 -6.14 -18.58
CA LEU A 93 7.45 -4.80 -19.16
C LEU A 93 8.75 -4.35 -19.82
N LYS A 94 9.91 -4.63 -19.21
CA LYS A 94 11.20 -4.27 -19.79
C LYS A 94 11.43 -4.98 -21.12
N LYS A 95 11.22 -6.30 -21.17
CA LYS A 95 11.45 -7.11 -22.38
C LYS A 95 10.39 -6.90 -23.46
N GLY A 96 9.13 -6.74 -23.06
CA GLY A 96 8.01 -6.63 -23.99
C GLY A 96 7.81 -5.22 -24.54
N TRP A 97 8.24 -4.19 -23.80
CA TRP A 97 7.99 -2.80 -24.18
C TRP A 97 9.28 -2.00 -24.34
N ILE A 98 10.14 -1.94 -23.32
CA ILE A 98 11.29 -1.03 -23.34
C ILE A 98 12.39 -1.48 -24.32
N GLU A 99 12.85 -2.73 -24.21
CA GLU A 99 13.97 -3.26 -25.00
C GLU A 99 13.72 -3.22 -26.52
N PRO A 100 12.51 -3.55 -27.04
CA PRO A 100 12.21 -3.38 -28.46
C PRO A 100 12.36 -1.94 -28.94
N PHE A 101 11.85 -0.95 -28.19
CA PHE A 101 11.97 0.46 -28.56
C PHE A 101 13.40 0.98 -28.45
N GLU A 102 14.16 0.54 -27.44
CA GLU A 102 15.58 0.87 -27.33
C GLU A 102 16.40 0.32 -28.49
N THR A 103 16.10 -0.91 -28.91
CA THR A 103 16.83 -1.63 -29.98
C THR A 103 16.48 -1.12 -31.37
N VAL A 104 15.19 -0.90 -31.66
CA VAL A 104 14.71 -0.55 -33.00
C VAL A 104 14.77 0.95 -33.25
N VAL A 105 14.54 1.78 -32.23
CA VAL A 105 14.47 3.24 -32.38
C VAL A 105 15.70 3.91 -31.77
N SER A 106 15.77 3.97 -30.44
CA SER A 106 16.94 4.44 -29.69
C SER A 106 16.64 4.46 -28.19
N LYS A 107 17.70 4.52 -27.39
CA LYS A 107 17.59 4.80 -25.95
C LYS A 107 16.97 6.18 -25.65
N ASP A 108 17.23 7.18 -26.50
CA ASP A 108 16.70 8.54 -26.31
C ASP A 108 15.19 8.59 -26.58
N PHE A 109 14.69 7.78 -27.51
CA PHE A 109 13.25 7.59 -27.69
C PHE A 109 12.59 7.06 -26.41
N VAL A 110 13.16 6.01 -25.81
CA VAL A 110 12.66 5.47 -24.53
C VAL A 110 12.65 6.55 -23.45
N LYS A 111 13.75 7.30 -23.31
CA LYS A 111 13.84 8.40 -22.34
C LYS A 111 12.85 9.54 -22.62
N ARG A 112 12.35 9.72 -23.83
CA ARG A 112 11.44 10.83 -24.15
C ARG A 112 9.97 10.46 -24.07
N TYR A 113 9.62 9.24 -24.49
CA TYR A 113 8.22 8.88 -24.77
C TYR A 113 7.66 7.79 -23.86
N ILE A 114 8.49 6.99 -23.19
CA ILE A 114 7.97 5.98 -22.24
C ILE A 114 7.62 6.66 -20.91
N PRO A 115 6.51 6.26 -20.25
CA PRO A 115 6.05 6.85 -18.99
C PRO A 115 7.15 6.93 -17.94
N LYS A 116 7.13 8.02 -17.16
CA LYS A 116 8.14 8.29 -16.13
C LYS A 116 7.86 7.65 -14.80
N GLN A 117 6.66 7.12 -14.62
CA GLN A 117 6.27 6.45 -13.39
C GLN A 117 5.38 5.25 -13.69
N TYR A 118 5.64 4.16 -12.99
CA TYR A 118 4.77 3.00 -12.90
C TYR A 118 4.32 2.84 -11.46
N VAL A 119 3.01 2.94 -11.21
CA VAL A 119 2.41 2.67 -9.89
C VAL A 119 1.83 1.26 -9.92
N LEU A 120 2.32 0.38 -9.04
CA LEU A 120 1.91 -1.03 -9.01
C LEU A 120 0.87 -1.26 -7.92
N ILE A 121 -0.23 -1.92 -8.29
CA ILE A 121 -1.37 -2.20 -7.42
C ILE A 121 -1.67 -3.70 -7.46
N GLY A 122 -2.06 -4.28 -6.33
CA GLY A 122 -2.26 -5.74 -6.17
C GLY A 122 -3.64 -6.25 -6.56
N SER A 123 -4.59 -5.37 -6.88
CA SER A 123 -5.98 -5.72 -7.21
C SER A 123 -6.49 -4.96 -8.42
N TYR A 124 -7.59 -5.45 -8.99
CA TYR A 124 -8.43 -4.67 -9.88
C TYR A 124 -9.05 -3.49 -9.15
N ALA A 125 -9.21 -2.36 -9.85
CA ALA A 125 -10.03 -1.27 -9.35
C ALA A 125 -11.47 -1.47 -9.84
N TYR A 126 -12.42 -1.59 -8.92
CA TYR A 126 -13.85 -1.66 -9.25
C TYR A 126 -14.44 -0.26 -9.24
N ILE A 127 -15.09 0.13 -10.33
CA ILE A 127 -15.80 1.40 -10.43
C ILE A 127 -17.31 1.21 -10.19
N SER A 128 -18.02 2.30 -9.91
CA SER A 128 -19.42 2.28 -9.41
C SER A 128 -20.44 1.58 -10.32
N ASN A 129 -20.13 1.42 -11.61
CA ASN A 129 -20.95 0.70 -12.59
C ASN A 129 -20.65 -0.81 -12.67
N GLY A 130 -19.80 -1.33 -11.78
CA GLY A 130 -19.43 -2.76 -11.73
C GLY A 130 -18.33 -3.16 -12.70
N ASN A 131 -17.84 -2.24 -13.54
CA ASN A 131 -16.72 -2.53 -14.43
C ASN A 131 -15.39 -2.53 -13.67
N ILE A 132 -14.42 -3.28 -14.22
CA ILE A 132 -13.06 -3.35 -13.71
C ILE A 132 -12.14 -2.44 -14.51
N VAL A 133 -11.26 -1.71 -13.82
CA VAL A 133 -10.12 -1.02 -14.41
C VAL A 133 -8.89 -1.88 -14.16
N LEU A 134 -8.26 -2.31 -15.25
CA LEU A 134 -7.05 -3.15 -15.23
C LEU A 134 -5.76 -2.33 -15.07
N GLY A 135 -5.84 -1.04 -15.36
CA GLY A 135 -4.76 -0.07 -15.26
C GLY A 135 -5.26 1.30 -15.71
N SER A 136 -4.62 2.35 -15.20
CA SER A 136 -4.83 3.72 -15.65
C SER A 136 -3.51 4.29 -16.12
N ALA A 137 -3.57 5.17 -17.12
CA ALA A 137 -2.44 5.99 -17.53
C ALA A 137 -2.89 7.44 -17.37
N ASP A 138 -2.26 8.14 -16.44
CA ASP A 138 -2.45 9.57 -16.24
C ASP A 138 -1.12 10.27 -16.55
N GLN A 139 -1.20 11.45 -17.13
CA GLN A 139 -0.06 12.28 -17.54
C GLN A 139 0.98 11.54 -18.40
N GLY A 140 0.67 11.40 -19.68
CA GLY A 140 1.65 11.27 -20.76
C GLY A 140 1.70 12.57 -21.59
N LEU A 141 2.81 12.83 -22.27
CA LEU A 141 2.86 13.86 -23.32
C LEU A 141 2.17 13.34 -24.59
#